data_AF-A0A7V1II75-F1
#
_entry.id   AF-A0A7V1II75-F1
#
_cell.length_a   1.000
_cell.length_b   1.000
_cell.length_c   1.000
_cell.angle_alpha   90.00
_cell.angle_beta   90.00
_cell.angle_gamma   90.00
#
_symmetry.space_group_name_H-M   'P 1'
#
loop_
_entity.id
_entity.type
_entity.pdbx_description
1 polymer ?
#
loop_
_entity_poly.entity_id
_entity_poly.type
_entity_poly.pdbx_seq_one_letter_code
_entity_poly.pdbx_strand_id
1 'polypeptide(L)'
;MNDLIGQLTLISLAASVVGLVVAAGFYFRVKSLPEGTDTMNMIARYIREGAMAFLMREYKVLAVYALAVFVFLFLAFRGEGTGLLAGSCFLLGAFLSLFSGFIGMKAATYANVRTTQAARGGSKPNALLTALDGGAVMGLSVASTALLGLGGLYYVFVSDPHLATVLHSFAVGASSIALFSRIGGGIYTKAADVGSDIAGKVIEGIPEDDPRNPGGIADNVGDNVGDVAGMGADIYESLVAAIVAAMAIALTAKSEYIMTLFSDVGSENEARFLAVTLPIFLSGVGLAVSIVCIFIARMLRG
;
A
#
# COMPACT_ATOMS: atom_id res chain seq x y z
N MET A 1 -24.28 18.35 -1.33
CA MET A 1 -23.18 18.00 -2.25
C MET A 1 -23.63 18.28 -3.67
N ASN A 2 -22.82 18.99 -4.46
CA ASN A 2 -23.14 19.23 -5.87
C ASN A 2 -23.10 17.89 -6.63
N ASP A 3 -23.99 17.68 -7.59
CA ASP A 3 -24.17 16.38 -8.26
C ASP A 3 -22.86 15.88 -8.88
N LEU A 4 -22.11 16.78 -9.51
CA LEU A 4 -20.80 16.49 -10.10
C LEU A 4 -19.75 16.01 -9.08
N ILE A 5 -19.63 16.64 -7.91
CA ILE A 5 -18.66 16.24 -6.87
C ILE A 5 -18.96 14.82 -6.38
N GLY A 6 -20.26 14.53 -6.18
CA GLY A 6 -20.72 13.21 -5.82
C GLY A 6 -20.35 12.17 -6.87
N GLN A 7 -20.63 12.45 -8.14
CA GLN A 7 -20.31 11.57 -9.26
C GLN A 7 -18.82 11.30 -9.40
N LEU A 8 -17.97 12.34 -9.35
CA LEU A 8 -16.51 12.19 -9.45
C LEU A 8 -15.96 11.32 -8.31
N THR A 9 -16.43 11.54 -7.08
CA THR A 9 -16.03 10.74 -5.92
C THR A 9 -16.48 9.29 -6.06
N LEU A 10 -17.74 9.06 -6.47
CA LEU A 10 -18.29 7.72 -6.66
C LEU A 10 -17.57 6.95 -7.78
N ILE A 11 -17.18 7.61 -8.87
CA ILE A 11 -16.39 7.00 -9.94
C ILE A 11 -15.04 6.53 -9.40
N SER A 12 -14.34 7.35 -8.61
CA SER A 12 -13.08 6.95 -7.98
C SER A 12 -13.26 5.78 -7.01
N LEU A 13 -14.33 5.77 -6.22
CA LEU A 13 -14.65 4.66 -5.33
C LEU A 13 -14.96 3.39 -6.12
N ALA A 14 -15.73 3.47 -7.20
CA ALA A 14 -15.98 2.33 -8.07
C ALA A 14 -14.68 1.79 -8.68
N ALA A 15 -13.79 2.67 -9.15
CA ALA A 15 -12.47 2.27 -9.66
C ALA A 15 -11.63 1.55 -8.60
N SER A 16 -11.68 2.01 -7.34
CA SER A 16 -10.99 1.33 -6.23
C SER A 16 -11.54 -0.07 -5.95
N VAL A 17 -12.86 -0.26 -6.00
CA VAL A 17 -13.47 -1.59 -5.84
C VAL A 17 -13.06 -2.51 -6.99
N VAL A 18 -13.08 -2.02 -8.23
CA VAL A 18 -12.60 -2.77 -9.40
C VAL A 18 -11.13 -3.15 -9.25
N GLY A 19 -10.29 -2.22 -8.78
CA GLY A 19 -8.87 -2.48 -8.51
C GLY A 19 -8.65 -3.61 -7.49
N LEU A 20 -9.41 -3.64 -6.39
CA LEU A 20 -9.37 -4.73 -5.41
C LEU A 20 -9.84 -6.07 -5.99
N VAL A 21 -10.90 -6.06 -6.82
CA VAL A 21 -11.39 -7.28 -7.49
C VAL A 21 -10.32 -7.83 -8.45
N VAL A 22 -9.67 -6.96 -9.22
CA VAL A 22 -8.58 -7.35 -10.13
C VAL A 22 -7.38 -7.86 -9.33
N ALA A 23 -7.01 -7.21 -8.22
CA ALA A 23 -5.95 -7.67 -7.31
C ALA A 23 -6.27 -9.06 -6.75
N ALA A 24 -7.51 -9.29 -6.29
CA ALA A 24 -7.94 -10.61 -5.82
C ALA A 24 -7.86 -11.66 -6.95
N GLY A 25 -8.26 -11.30 -8.16
CA GLY A 25 -8.11 -12.15 -9.35
C GLY A 25 -6.66 -12.56 -9.61
N PHE A 26 -5.71 -11.61 -9.56
CA PHE A 26 -4.29 -11.92 -9.67
C PHE A 26 -3.77 -12.77 -8.51
N TYR A 27 -4.23 -12.52 -7.28
CA TYR A 27 -3.84 -13.31 -6.12
C TYR A 27 -4.26 -14.78 -6.26
N PHE A 28 -5.52 -15.05 -6.62
CA PHE A 28 -6.00 -16.42 -6.85
C PHE A 28 -5.34 -17.07 -8.05
N ARG A 29 -5.04 -16.30 -9.10
CA ARG A 29 -4.29 -16.77 -10.26
C ARG A 29 -2.88 -17.18 -9.86
N VAL A 30 -2.14 -16.37 -9.11
CA VAL A 30 -0.82 -16.74 -8.61
C VAL A 30 -0.97 -18.05 -7.83
N LYS A 31 -1.88 -18.10 -6.87
CA LYS A 31 -2.07 -19.29 -6.02
C LYS A 31 -2.39 -20.57 -6.81
N SER A 32 -3.04 -20.49 -7.97
CA SER A 32 -3.34 -21.67 -8.80
C SER A 32 -2.16 -22.17 -9.64
N LEU A 33 -1.08 -21.41 -9.77
CA LEU A 33 0.12 -21.85 -10.49
C LEU A 33 0.87 -22.96 -9.74
N PRO A 34 1.60 -23.84 -10.46
CA PRO A 34 2.36 -24.92 -9.84
C PRO A 34 3.44 -24.41 -8.88
N GLU A 35 3.54 -25.02 -7.71
CA GLU A 35 4.51 -24.62 -6.67
C GLU A 35 5.91 -25.24 -6.87
N GLY A 36 6.06 -26.21 -7.78
CA GLY A 36 7.33 -26.85 -8.09
C GLY A 36 7.58 -28.13 -7.30
N THR A 37 8.82 -28.41 -6.91
CA THR A 37 9.20 -29.62 -6.17
C THR A 37 8.97 -29.50 -4.67
N ASP A 38 8.96 -30.64 -3.97
CA ASP A 38 8.84 -30.68 -2.51
C ASP A 38 9.90 -29.84 -1.79
N THR A 39 11.14 -29.82 -2.31
CA THR A 39 12.21 -28.96 -1.77
C THR A 39 11.88 -27.47 -1.92
N MET A 40 11.36 -27.06 -3.08
CA MET A 40 10.96 -25.66 -3.30
C MET A 40 9.81 -25.27 -2.36
N ASN A 41 8.83 -26.15 -2.21
CA ASN A 41 7.69 -25.96 -1.30
C ASN A 41 8.12 -25.87 0.17
N MET A 42 9.09 -26.67 0.57
CA MET A 42 9.68 -26.64 1.91
C MET A 42 10.35 -25.29 2.19
N ILE A 43 11.20 -24.81 1.28
CA ILE A 43 11.90 -23.52 1.43
C ILE A 43 10.89 -22.37 1.46
N ALA A 44 9.93 -22.36 0.53
CA ALA A 44 8.89 -21.34 0.45
C ALA A 44 8.02 -21.28 1.73
N ARG A 45 7.79 -22.43 2.37
CA ARG A 45 7.11 -22.49 3.67
C ARG A 45 7.92 -21.82 4.77
N TYR A 46 9.22 -22.10 4.89
CA TYR A 46 10.06 -21.44 5.90
C TYR A 46 10.12 -19.93 5.71
N ILE A 47 10.24 -19.46 4.47
CA ILE A 47 10.19 -18.02 4.16
C ILE A 47 8.84 -17.44 4.59
N ARG A 48 7.74 -18.10 4.24
CA ARG A 48 6.38 -17.62 4.58
C ARG A 48 6.13 -17.61 6.08
N GLU A 49 6.58 -18.63 6.80
CA GLU A 49 6.45 -18.74 8.25
C GLU A 49 7.30 -17.66 8.95
N GLY A 50 8.55 -17.46 8.52
CA GLY A 50 9.43 -16.42 9.04
C GLY A 50 8.87 -15.01 8.80
N ALA A 51 8.41 -14.73 7.58
CA ALA A 51 7.83 -13.43 7.24
C ALA A 51 6.55 -13.14 8.04
N MET A 52 5.69 -14.15 8.21
CA MET A 52 4.50 -14.03 9.05
C MET A 52 4.84 -13.84 10.54
N ALA A 53 5.85 -14.53 11.06
CA ALA A 53 6.28 -14.39 12.44
C ALA A 53 6.81 -12.97 12.72
N PHE A 54 7.63 -12.44 11.81
CA PHE A 54 8.13 -11.07 11.88
C PHE A 54 6.99 -10.05 11.86
N LEU A 55 6.11 -10.09 10.84
CA LEU A 55 4.96 -9.18 10.75
C LEU A 55 4.10 -9.19 11.99
N MET A 56 3.75 -10.38 12.48
CA MET A 56 2.91 -10.49 13.67
C MET A 56 3.57 -9.90 14.90
N ARG A 57 4.90 -9.95 14.99
CA ARG A 57 5.64 -9.33 16.09
C ARG A 57 5.67 -7.81 15.94
N GLU A 58 5.98 -7.33 14.74
CA GLU A 58 5.99 -5.90 14.42
C GLU A 58 4.60 -5.28 14.66
N TYR A 59 3.54 -5.87 14.11
CA TYR A 59 2.17 -5.33 14.21
C TYR A 59 1.67 -5.28 15.65
N LYS A 60 2.10 -6.19 16.52
CA LYS A 60 1.78 -6.12 17.96
C LYS A 60 2.40 -4.89 18.62
N VAL A 61 3.65 -4.56 18.28
CA VAL A 61 4.32 -3.35 18.79
C VAL A 61 3.63 -2.12 18.23
N LEU A 62 3.34 -2.11 16.93
CA LEU A 62 2.68 -1.01 16.25
C LEU A 62 1.25 -0.78 16.74
N ALA A 63 0.52 -1.81 17.14
CA ALA A 63 -0.81 -1.68 17.72
C ALA A 63 -0.77 -0.91 19.06
N VAL A 64 0.23 -1.17 19.91
CA VAL A 64 0.42 -0.43 21.17
C VAL A 64 0.75 1.03 20.88
N TYR A 65 1.65 1.27 19.92
CA TYR A 65 1.97 2.62 19.47
C TYR A 65 0.73 3.37 18.93
N ALA A 66 -0.03 2.74 18.04
CA ALA A 66 -1.23 3.33 17.45
C ALA A 66 -2.28 3.68 18.51
N LEU A 67 -2.45 2.82 19.52
CA LEU A 67 -3.35 3.09 20.64
C LEU A 67 -2.86 4.27 21.50
N ALA A 68 -1.55 4.37 21.75
CA ALA A 68 -1.00 5.50 22.50
C ALA A 68 -1.23 6.83 21.75
N VAL A 69 -0.97 6.87 20.44
CA VAL A 69 -1.21 8.06 19.61
C VAL A 69 -2.70 8.38 19.54
N PHE A 70 -3.58 7.38 19.42
CA PHE A 70 -5.02 7.57 19.51
C PHE A 70 -5.43 8.29 20.80
N VAL A 71 -4.91 7.86 21.96
CA VAL A 71 -5.21 8.51 23.25
C VAL A 71 -4.69 9.95 23.27
N PHE A 72 -3.49 10.20 22.76
CA PHE A 72 -2.95 11.56 22.67
C PHE A 72 -3.79 12.47 21.77
N LEU A 73 -4.20 12.00 20.59
CA LEU A 73 -5.08 12.74 19.70
C LEU A 73 -6.45 12.98 20.34
N PHE A 74 -7.02 11.96 21.00
CA PHE A 74 -8.29 12.09 21.71
C PHE A 74 -8.23 13.18 22.78
N LEU A 75 -7.16 13.21 23.59
CA LEU A 75 -6.98 14.22 24.64
C LEU A 75 -6.69 15.61 24.06
N ALA A 76 -5.86 15.71 23.02
CA ALA A 76 -5.49 16.97 22.39
C ALA A 76 -6.70 17.69 21.77
N PHE A 77 -7.55 16.95 21.07
CA PHE A 77 -8.75 17.48 20.39
C PHE A 77 -10.02 17.39 21.25
N ARG A 78 -9.89 17.09 22.56
CA ARG A 78 -11.04 16.99 23.47
C ARG A 78 -11.76 18.33 23.63
N GLY A 79 -11.02 19.43 23.65
CA GLY A 79 -11.59 20.78 23.78
C GLY A 79 -12.46 21.20 22.60
N GLU A 80 -12.18 20.67 21.42
CA GLU A 80 -12.92 20.93 20.17
C GLU A 80 -14.07 19.93 19.93
N GLY A 81 -14.18 18.89 20.76
CA GLY A 81 -15.18 17.82 20.58
C GLY A 81 -14.85 16.82 19.46
N THR A 82 -13.71 16.98 18.77
CA THR A 82 -13.30 16.16 17.62
C THR A 82 -12.31 15.04 17.97
N GLY A 83 -11.95 14.88 19.25
CA GLY A 83 -10.96 13.88 19.70
C GLY A 83 -11.23 12.45 19.25
N LEU A 84 -12.48 11.98 19.33
CA LEU A 84 -12.84 10.64 18.84
C LEU A 84 -12.73 10.55 17.31
N LEU A 85 -13.11 11.59 16.59
CA LEU A 85 -13.06 11.65 15.14
C LEU A 85 -11.61 11.58 14.65
N ALA A 86 -10.74 12.44 15.20
CA ALA A 86 -9.32 12.48 14.86
C ALA A 86 -8.65 11.12 15.15
N GLY A 87 -8.81 10.60 16.37
CA GLY A 87 -8.24 9.32 16.75
C GLY A 87 -8.73 8.17 15.86
N SER A 88 -10.03 8.10 15.56
CA SER A 88 -10.60 7.00 14.75
C SER A 88 -10.11 7.05 13.30
N CYS A 89 -10.01 8.25 12.71
CA CYS A 89 -9.46 8.42 11.36
C CYS A 89 -7.98 8.04 11.30
N PHE A 90 -7.21 8.41 12.32
CA PHE A 90 -5.82 7.97 12.49
C PHE A 90 -5.71 6.45 12.53
N LEU A 91 -6.51 5.77 13.37
CA LEU A 91 -6.49 4.31 13.45
C LEU A 91 -6.89 3.65 12.13
N LEU A 92 -7.84 4.22 11.40
CA LEU A 92 -8.25 3.70 10.09
C LEU A 92 -7.12 3.82 9.05
N GLY A 93 -6.44 4.96 8.98
CA GLY A 93 -5.29 5.16 8.08
C GLY A 93 -4.13 4.24 8.42
N ALA A 94 -3.81 4.12 9.71
CA ALA A 94 -2.82 3.18 10.23
C ALA A 94 -3.15 1.72 9.85
N PHE A 95 -4.40 1.31 10.08
CA PHE A 95 -4.86 -0.05 9.77
C PHE A 95 -4.78 -0.35 8.27
N LEU A 96 -5.29 0.54 7.41
CA LEU A 96 -5.29 0.31 5.96
C LEU A 96 -3.87 0.27 5.38
N SER A 97 -2.95 1.08 5.89
CA SER A 97 -1.52 1.03 5.53
C SER A 97 -0.92 -0.35 5.81
N LEU A 98 -1.07 -0.86 7.04
CA LEU A 98 -0.61 -2.21 7.41
C LEU A 98 -1.33 -3.33 6.65
N PHE A 99 -2.62 -3.16 6.44
CA PHE A 99 -3.42 -4.16 5.72
C PHE A 99 -2.96 -4.28 4.27
N SER A 100 -2.64 -3.16 3.62
CA SER A 100 -2.10 -3.16 2.27
C SER A 100 -0.73 -3.84 2.18
N GLY A 101 0.20 -3.50 3.08
CA GLY A 101 1.51 -4.16 3.16
C GLY A 101 1.39 -5.67 3.42
N PHE A 102 0.44 -6.08 4.26
CA PHE A 102 0.15 -7.48 4.53
C PHE A 102 -0.37 -8.23 3.29
N ILE A 103 -1.28 -7.65 2.52
CA ILE A 103 -1.76 -8.26 1.26
C ILE A 103 -0.60 -8.43 0.28
N GLY A 104 0.25 -7.39 0.14
CA GLY A 104 1.44 -7.44 -0.71
C GLY A 104 2.37 -8.59 -0.34
N MET A 105 2.73 -8.69 0.95
CA MET A 105 3.59 -9.79 1.43
C MET A 105 2.97 -11.17 1.20
N LYS A 106 1.67 -11.32 1.49
CA LYS A 106 0.98 -12.58 1.22
C LYS A 106 1.09 -12.97 -0.24
N ALA A 107 0.88 -12.03 -1.16
CA ALA A 107 1.03 -12.29 -2.59
C ALA A 107 2.49 -12.66 -2.96
N ALA A 108 3.47 -11.92 -2.46
CA ALA A 108 4.89 -12.15 -2.74
C ALA A 108 5.38 -13.54 -2.26
N THR A 109 5.01 -13.94 -1.03
CA THR A 109 5.36 -15.26 -0.46
C THR A 109 4.67 -16.46 -1.13
N TYR A 110 3.68 -16.22 -2.00
CA TYR A 110 3.15 -17.25 -2.91
C TYR A 110 3.78 -17.15 -4.30
N ALA A 111 4.01 -15.93 -4.80
CA ALA A 111 4.54 -15.68 -6.14
C ALA A 111 6.00 -16.13 -6.29
N ASN A 112 6.84 -15.97 -5.27
CA ASN A 112 8.27 -16.28 -5.31
C ASN A 112 8.57 -17.71 -5.84
N VAL A 113 8.03 -18.74 -5.20
CA VAL A 113 8.28 -20.15 -5.56
C VAL A 113 7.72 -20.50 -6.95
N ARG A 114 6.60 -19.87 -7.32
CA ARG A 114 5.93 -20.07 -8.62
C ARG A 114 6.71 -19.40 -9.75
N THR A 115 7.32 -18.25 -9.48
CA THR A 115 8.25 -17.59 -10.39
C THR A 115 9.47 -18.49 -10.64
N THR A 116 10.05 -19.07 -9.58
CA THR A 116 11.16 -20.03 -9.70
C THR A 116 10.75 -21.26 -10.50
N GLN A 117 9.55 -21.81 -10.28
CA GLN A 117 9.04 -22.97 -11.03
C GLN A 117 8.85 -22.65 -12.51
N ALA A 118 8.31 -21.47 -12.84
CA ALA A 118 8.15 -21.02 -14.21
C ALA A 118 9.50 -20.83 -14.92
N ALA A 119 10.50 -20.30 -14.19
CA ALA A 119 11.87 -20.15 -14.70
C ALA A 119 12.54 -21.50 -14.94
N ARG A 120 12.38 -22.45 -14.01
CA ARG A 120 12.86 -23.84 -14.14
C ARG A 120 12.24 -24.55 -15.34
N GLY A 121 10.98 -24.28 -15.66
CA GLY A 121 10.32 -24.77 -16.87
C GLY A 121 10.85 -24.19 -18.18
N GLY A 122 11.90 -23.36 -18.14
CA GLY A 122 12.57 -22.78 -19.32
C GLY A 122 11.86 -21.56 -19.92
N SER A 123 10.86 -21.00 -19.24
CA SER A 123 10.03 -19.92 -19.80
C SER A 123 10.25 -18.60 -19.06
N LYS A 124 11.24 -17.82 -19.52
CA LYS A 124 11.50 -16.45 -19.02
C LYS A 124 10.24 -15.56 -19.05
N PRO A 125 9.43 -15.56 -20.14
CA PRO A 125 8.21 -14.75 -20.16
C PRO A 125 7.16 -15.19 -19.13
N ASN A 126 7.03 -16.50 -18.86
CA ASN A 126 6.11 -16.97 -17.80
C ASN A 126 6.61 -16.60 -16.40
N ALA A 127 7.92 -16.70 -16.15
CA ALA A 127 8.51 -16.28 -14.88
C ALA A 127 8.26 -14.80 -14.64
N LEU A 128 8.52 -13.95 -15.65
CA LEU A 128 8.24 -12.52 -15.59
C LEU A 128 6.76 -12.23 -15.31
N LEU A 129 5.84 -12.88 -16.04
CA LEU A 129 4.40 -12.68 -15.80
C LEU A 129 3.94 -13.16 -14.42
N THR A 130 4.57 -14.20 -13.87
CA THR A 130 4.24 -14.68 -12.53
C THR A 130 4.70 -13.69 -11.46
N ALA A 131 5.91 -13.14 -11.62
CA ALA A 131 6.43 -12.07 -10.77
C ALA A 131 5.58 -10.80 -10.89
N LEU A 132 5.22 -10.42 -12.13
CA LEU A 132 4.34 -9.28 -12.41
C LEU A 132 2.96 -9.47 -11.77
N ASP A 133 2.39 -10.67 -11.80
CA ASP A 133 1.11 -10.97 -11.15
C ASP A 133 1.20 -10.78 -9.64
N GLY A 134 2.30 -11.22 -9.00
CA GLY A 134 2.57 -10.95 -7.58
C GLY A 134 2.67 -9.45 -7.27
N GLY A 135 3.45 -8.70 -8.07
CA GLY A 135 3.61 -7.25 -7.91
C GLY A 135 2.32 -6.46 -8.20
N ALA A 136 1.52 -6.91 -9.16
CA ALA A 136 0.22 -6.31 -9.48
C ALA A 136 -0.76 -6.42 -8.30
N VAL A 137 -0.77 -7.54 -7.57
CA VAL A 137 -1.58 -7.67 -6.34
C VAL A 137 -1.20 -6.59 -5.33
N MET A 138 0.09 -6.40 -5.08
CA MET A 138 0.56 -5.37 -4.14
C MET A 138 0.17 -3.96 -4.62
N GLY A 139 0.56 -3.58 -5.84
CA GLY A 139 0.32 -2.23 -6.36
C GLY A 139 -1.16 -1.85 -6.44
N LEU A 140 -2.01 -2.77 -6.93
CA LEU A 140 -3.45 -2.55 -7.00
C LEU A 140 -4.08 -2.49 -5.61
N SER A 141 -3.64 -3.33 -4.66
CA SER A 141 -4.15 -3.29 -3.29
C SER A 141 -3.79 -1.99 -2.59
N VAL A 142 -2.55 -1.49 -2.75
CA VAL A 142 -2.09 -0.20 -2.20
C VAL A 142 -2.94 0.94 -2.73
N ALA A 143 -3.01 1.11 -4.06
CA ALA A 143 -3.74 2.21 -4.66
C ALA A 143 -5.24 2.15 -4.36
N SER A 144 -5.83 0.95 -4.39
CA SER A 144 -7.26 0.78 -4.18
C SER A 144 -7.67 0.98 -2.72
N THR A 145 -6.93 0.43 -1.76
CA THR A 145 -7.25 0.63 -0.33
C THR A 145 -7.05 2.08 0.10
N ALA A 146 -6.04 2.77 -0.45
CA ALA A 146 -5.82 4.20 -0.21
C ALA A 146 -7.01 5.04 -0.71
N LEU A 147 -7.41 4.82 -1.97
CA LEU A 147 -8.55 5.51 -2.58
C LEU A 147 -9.89 5.18 -1.90
N LEU A 148 -10.11 3.91 -1.54
CA LEU A 148 -11.33 3.48 -0.89
C LEU A 148 -11.44 4.08 0.52
N GLY A 149 -10.34 4.08 1.28
CA GLY A 149 -10.28 4.66 2.62
C GLY A 149 -10.44 6.17 2.61
N LEU A 150 -9.56 6.87 1.89
CA LEU A 150 -9.55 8.34 1.84
C LEU A 150 -10.78 8.89 1.11
N GLY A 151 -11.13 8.33 -0.05
CA GLY A 151 -12.30 8.72 -0.82
C GLY A 151 -13.60 8.41 -0.08
N GLY A 152 -13.65 7.31 0.68
CA GLY A 152 -14.82 6.95 1.50
C GLY A 152 -15.00 7.92 2.66
N LEU A 153 -13.92 8.27 3.37
CA LEU A 153 -13.95 9.31 4.39
C LEU A 153 -14.36 10.67 3.79
N TYR A 154 -13.79 11.06 2.67
CA TYR A 154 -14.16 12.29 1.99
C TYR A 154 -15.65 12.30 1.63
N TYR A 155 -16.17 11.23 1.02
CA TYR A 155 -17.58 11.13 0.64
C TYR A 155 -18.53 11.32 1.83
N VAL A 156 -18.21 10.73 2.98
CA VAL A 156 -19.03 10.82 4.20
C VAL A 156 -18.91 12.20 4.87
N PHE A 157 -17.70 12.76 4.93
CA PHE A 157 -17.42 13.96 5.72
C PHE A 157 -17.29 15.25 4.89
N VAL A 158 -17.57 15.22 3.57
CA VAL A 158 -17.42 16.40 2.69
C VAL A 158 -18.21 17.62 3.16
N SER A 159 -19.34 17.42 3.84
CA SER A 159 -20.19 18.50 4.38
C SER A 159 -19.91 18.80 5.87
N ASP A 160 -18.97 18.08 6.49
CA ASP A 160 -18.60 18.27 7.89
C ASP A 160 -17.61 19.44 8.03
N PRO A 161 -17.82 20.37 8.97
CA PRO A 161 -16.89 21.48 9.20
C PRO A 161 -15.48 21.02 9.63
N HIS A 162 -15.33 19.80 10.14
CA HIS A 162 -14.05 19.22 10.58
C HIS A 162 -13.40 18.31 9.52
N LEU A 163 -13.77 18.45 8.24
CA LEU A 163 -13.21 17.68 7.14
C LEU A 163 -11.66 17.68 7.14
N ALA A 164 -11.04 18.83 7.40
CA ALA A 164 -9.58 18.93 7.48
C ALA A 164 -9.01 17.98 8.54
N THR A 165 -9.61 17.94 9.74
CA THR A 165 -9.22 17.04 10.83
C THR A 165 -9.34 15.58 10.42
N VAL A 166 -10.40 15.21 9.70
CA VAL A 166 -10.60 13.84 9.18
C VAL A 166 -9.47 13.44 8.23
N LEU A 167 -9.21 14.26 7.20
CA LEU A 167 -8.23 13.97 6.15
C LEU A 167 -6.80 13.93 6.71
N HIS A 168 -6.43 14.91 7.54
CA HIS A 168 -5.10 14.97 8.13
C HIS A 168 -4.86 13.85 9.15
N SER A 169 -5.85 13.54 9.99
CA SER A 169 -5.68 12.46 10.97
C SER A 169 -5.49 11.12 10.26
N PHE A 170 -6.24 10.86 9.20
CA PHE A 170 -6.06 9.67 8.36
C PHE A 170 -4.66 9.58 7.74
N ALA A 171 -4.19 10.68 7.14
CA ALA A 171 -2.85 10.73 6.53
C ALA A 171 -1.73 10.52 7.56
N VAL A 172 -1.83 11.14 8.73
CA VAL A 172 -0.87 10.96 9.83
C VAL A 172 -0.87 9.51 10.34
N GLY A 173 -2.05 8.86 10.39
CA GLY A 173 -2.17 7.43 10.68
C GLY A 173 -1.40 6.56 9.71
N ALA A 174 -1.60 6.79 8.41
CA ALA A 174 -0.89 6.09 7.35
C ALA A 174 0.64 6.25 7.46
N SER A 175 1.10 7.49 7.67
CA SER A 175 2.52 7.87 7.72
C SER A 175 3.27 7.34 8.92
N SER A 176 2.68 7.54 10.11
CA SER A 176 3.31 7.14 11.37
C SER A 176 3.66 5.65 11.38
N ILE A 177 2.76 4.82 10.85
CA ILE A 177 2.93 3.37 10.82
C ILE A 177 3.82 2.90 9.67
N ALA A 178 3.69 3.52 8.49
CA ALA A 178 4.57 3.24 7.36
C ALA A 178 6.05 3.45 7.72
N LEU A 179 6.36 4.51 8.47
CA LEU A 179 7.70 4.80 8.97
C LEU A 179 8.28 3.61 9.75
N PHE A 180 7.56 3.09 10.74
CA PHE A 180 8.06 1.98 11.54
C PHE A 180 8.11 0.67 10.77
N SER A 181 7.12 0.39 9.91
CA SER A 181 7.12 -0.82 9.06
C SER A 181 8.32 -0.85 8.13
N ARG A 182 8.65 0.30 7.51
CA ARG A 182 9.81 0.44 6.64
C ARG A 182 11.14 0.32 7.38
N ILE A 183 11.25 0.95 8.56
CA ILE A 183 12.47 0.87 9.37
C ILE A 183 12.65 -0.55 9.94
N GLY A 184 11.59 -1.14 10.50
CA GLY A 184 11.61 -2.46 11.10
C GLY A 184 11.98 -3.53 10.08
N GLY A 185 11.22 -3.61 8.98
CA GLY A 185 11.51 -4.53 7.88
C GLY A 185 12.85 -4.24 7.21
N GLY A 186 13.21 -2.96 7.04
CA GLY A 186 14.47 -2.50 6.45
C GLY A 186 15.72 -2.92 7.24
N ILE A 187 15.67 -2.77 8.58
CA ILE A 187 16.75 -3.24 9.46
C ILE A 187 16.86 -4.76 9.39
N TYR A 188 15.73 -5.48 9.41
CA TYR A 188 15.73 -6.94 9.35
C TYR A 188 16.36 -7.43 8.03
N THR A 189 15.89 -6.93 6.88
CA THR A 189 16.41 -7.34 5.57
C THR A 189 17.88 -7.00 5.42
N LYS A 190 18.30 -5.76 5.70
CA LYS A 190 19.68 -5.36 5.46
C LYS A 190 20.69 -5.95 6.44
N ALA A 191 20.28 -6.29 7.66
CA ALA A 191 21.13 -7.06 8.55
C ALA A 191 21.33 -8.50 8.05
N ALA A 192 20.27 -9.12 7.49
CA ALA A 192 20.33 -10.48 6.98
C ALA A 192 21.10 -10.57 5.65
N ASP A 193 20.77 -9.71 4.69
CA ASP A 193 21.41 -9.55 3.37
C ASP A 193 22.93 -9.36 3.53
N VAL A 194 23.36 -8.26 4.16
CA VAL A 194 24.78 -7.93 4.34
C VAL A 194 25.54 -9.00 5.13
N GLY A 195 24.92 -9.54 6.19
CA GLY A 195 25.53 -10.59 7.01
C GLY A 195 25.74 -11.89 6.24
N SER A 196 24.74 -12.31 5.46
CA SER A 196 24.76 -13.53 4.66
C SER A 196 25.76 -13.41 3.52
N ASP A 197 25.75 -12.29 2.82
CA ASP A 197 26.60 -12.06 1.66
C ASP A 197 28.08 -11.97 2.02
N ILE A 198 28.43 -11.24 3.08
CA ILE A 198 29.83 -11.14 3.51
C ILE A 198 30.34 -12.51 3.99
N ALA A 199 29.57 -13.20 4.84
CA ALA A 199 29.98 -14.49 5.36
C ALA A 199 30.10 -15.55 4.24
N GLY A 200 29.11 -15.63 3.35
CA GLY A 200 29.08 -16.62 2.28
C GLY A 200 30.05 -16.31 1.15
N LYS A 201 29.87 -15.17 0.48
CA LYS A 201 30.58 -14.86 -0.77
C LYS A 201 32.02 -14.42 -0.53
N VAL A 202 32.26 -13.63 0.51
CA VAL A 202 33.58 -13.01 0.74
C VAL A 202 34.48 -13.87 1.61
N ILE A 203 33.96 -14.43 2.71
CA ILE A 203 34.78 -15.21 3.66
C ILE A 203 34.89 -16.67 3.21
N GLU A 204 33.77 -17.34 2.99
CA GLU A 204 33.73 -18.78 2.67
C GLU A 204 33.87 -19.09 1.17
N GLY A 205 33.69 -18.09 0.30
CA GLY A 205 33.77 -18.26 -1.15
C GLY A 205 32.69 -19.15 -1.75
N ILE A 206 31.52 -19.27 -1.09
CA ILE A 206 30.37 -20.00 -1.61
C ILE A 206 29.45 -19.08 -2.43
N PRO A 207 28.63 -19.63 -3.36
CA PRO A 207 27.65 -18.84 -4.11
C PRO A 207 26.68 -18.05 -3.22
N GLU A 208 26.10 -16.99 -3.79
CA GLU A 208 24.96 -16.28 -3.21
C GLU A 208 23.74 -17.21 -3.09
N ASP A 209 22.94 -17.02 -2.04
CA ASP A 209 21.81 -17.89 -1.69
C ASP A 209 22.15 -19.39 -1.53
N ASP A 210 23.41 -19.73 -1.28
CA ASP A 210 23.81 -21.14 -1.09
C ASP A 210 23.13 -21.74 0.16
N PRO A 211 22.50 -22.92 0.06
CA PRO A 211 21.76 -23.53 1.17
C PRO A 211 22.63 -23.91 2.38
N ARG A 212 23.97 -23.89 2.26
CA ARG A 212 24.90 -24.06 3.37
C ARG A 212 25.02 -22.80 4.23
N ASN A 213 24.65 -21.63 3.70
CA ASN A 213 24.65 -20.37 4.42
C ASN A 213 23.39 -20.29 5.32
N PRO A 214 23.54 -20.28 6.66
CA PRO A 214 22.39 -20.23 7.56
C PRO A 214 21.59 -18.92 7.45
N GLY A 215 22.18 -17.87 6.87
CA GLY A 215 21.54 -16.57 6.69
C GLY A 215 20.57 -16.48 5.51
N GLY A 216 20.64 -17.41 4.53
CA GLY A 216 19.84 -17.31 3.30
C GLY A 216 18.32 -17.30 3.51
N ILE A 217 17.81 -18.02 4.52
CA ILE A 217 16.37 -17.95 4.87
C ILE A 217 16.02 -16.58 5.46
N ALA A 218 16.88 -16.03 6.32
CA ALA A 218 16.62 -14.73 6.95
C ALA A 218 16.63 -13.61 5.90
N ASP A 219 17.53 -13.67 4.93
CA ASP A 219 17.61 -12.74 3.80
C ASP A 219 16.32 -12.76 2.97
N ASN A 220 15.93 -13.94 2.50
CA ASN A 220 14.70 -14.12 1.73
C ASN A 220 13.42 -13.78 2.53
N VAL A 221 13.42 -13.96 3.86
CA VAL A 221 12.36 -13.44 4.73
C VAL A 221 12.38 -11.91 4.74
N GLY A 222 13.57 -11.33 4.83
CA GLY A 222 13.88 -9.90 4.75
C GLY A 222 13.25 -9.23 3.55
N ASP A 223 13.44 -9.79 2.36
CA ASP A 223 12.84 -9.26 1.13
C ASP A 223 11.32 -9.13 1.22
N ASN A 224 10.66 -10.10 1.86
CA ASN A 224 9.21 -10.07 2.01
C ASN A 224 8.78 -9.04 3.06
N VAL A 225 9.49 -8.91 4.18
CA VAL A 225 9.09 -8.02 5.28
C VAL A 225 9.48 -6.56 5.05
N GLY A 226 10.67 -6.30 4.53
CA GLY A 226 11.16 -4.95 4.23
C GLY A 226 10.72 -4.49 2.84
N ASP A 227 11.19 -5.20 1.82
CA ASP A 227 11.10 -4.74 0.43
C ASP A 227 9.70 -4.93 -0.17
N VAL A 228 8.84 -5.73 0.46
CA VAL A 228 7.43 -5.86 0.07
C VAL A 228 6.50 -5.19 1.09
N ALA A 229 6.40 -5.65 2.33
CA ALA A 229 5.44 -5.05 3.28
C ALA A 229 5.80 -3.62 3.69
N GLY A 230 7.07 -3.38 4.05
CA GLY A 230 7.57 -2.05 4.36
C GLY A 230 7.39 -1.07 3.19
N MET A 231 7.82 -1.46 1.98
CA MET A 231 7.60 -0.68 0.76
C MET A 231 6.12 -0.45 0.46
N GLY A 232 5.26 -1.45 0.70
CA GLY A 232 3.83 -1.34 0.45
C GLY A 232 3.15 -0.31 1.34
N ALA A 233 3.53 -0.28 2.63
CA ALA A 233 3.07 0.74 3.57
C ALA A 233 3.62 2.14 3.22
N ASP A 234 4.87 2.21 2.78
CA ASP A 234 5.53 3.46 2.35
C ASP A 234 4.86 4.09 1.12
N ILE A 235 4.63 3.30 0.07
CA ILE A 235 3.93 3.77 -1.15
C ILE A 235 2.48 4.14 -0.83
N TYR A 236 1.82 3.37 0.05
CA TYR A 236 0.47 3.68 0.53
C TYR A 236 0.42 5.07 1.16
N GLU A 237 1.34 5.34 2.10
CA GLU A 237 1.39 6.66 2.70
C GLU A 237 1.70 7.73 1.67
N SER A 238 2.73 7.57 0.84
CA SER A 238 3.12 8.59 -0.13
C SER A 238 1.96 9.00 -1.04
N LEU A 239 1.13 8.03 -1.46
CA LEU A 239 -0.10 8.29 -2.21
C LEU A 239 -1.13 9.09 -1.38
N VAL A 240 -1.43 8.65 -0.16
CA VAL A 240 -2.39 9.33 0.72
C VAL A 240 -1.92 10.75 1.05
N ALA A 241 -0.64 10.92 1.40
CA ALA A 241 -0.03 12.21 1.74
C ALA A 241 -0.08 13.18 0.56
N ALA A 242 0.22 12.71 -0.66
CA ALA A 242 0.13 13.55 -1.86
C ALA A 242 -1.31 14.02 -2.14
N ILE A 243 -2.29 13.13 -2.04
CA ILE A 243 -3.71 13.48 -2.24
C ILE A 243 -4.15 14.47 -1.15
N VAL A 244 -3.89 14.18 0.13
CA VAL A 244 -4.30 15.02 1.26
C VAL A 244 -3.60 16.38 1.22
N ALA A 245 -2.33 16.46 0.83
CA ALA A 245 -1.63 17.73 0.66
C ALA A 245 -2.29 18.61 -0.41
N ALA A 246 -2.65 18.03 -1.56
CA ALA A 246 -3.38 18.75 -2.61
C ALA A 246 -4.77 19.22 -2.13
N MET A 247 -5.50 18.36 -1.41
CA MET A 247 -6.79 18.71 -0.80
C MET A 247 -6.66 19.85 0.20
N ALA A 248 -5.63 19.82 1.06
CA ALA A 248 -5.39 20.85 2.06
C ALA A 248 -5.09 22.21 1.40
N ILE A 249 -4.25 22.23 0.36
CA ILE A 249 -3.99 23.44 -0.43
C ILE A 249 -5.29 23.98 -1.02
N ALA A 250 -6.13 23.12 -1.61
CA ALA A 250 -7.42 23.53 -2.16
C ALA A 250 -8.38 24.10 -1.10
N LEU A 251 -8.39 23.53 0.11
CA LEU A 251 -9.20 24.02 1.23
C LEU A 251 -8.74 25.42 1.69
N THR A 252 -7.44 25.71 1.71
CA THR A 252 -6.89 26.96 2.27
C THR A 252 -6.51 28.03 1.24
N ALA A 253 -6.45 27.70 -0.05
CA ALA A 253 -6.05 28.63 -1.09
C ALA A 253 -7.00 29.82 -1.21
N LYS A 254 -6.47 30.99 -1.63
CA LYS A 254 -7.27 32.19 -1.84
C LYS A 254 -8.31 31.96 -2.94
N SER A 255 -9.50 32.50 -2.74
CA SER A 255 -10.66 32.38 -3.61
C SER A 255 -10.36 32.81 -5.04
N GLU A 256 -9.61 33.90 -5.21
CA GLU A 256 -9.17 34.41 -6.52
C GLU A 256 -8.44 33.33 -7.35
N TYR A 257 -7.53 32.57 -6.74
CA TYR A 257 -6.81 31.50 -7.44
C TYR A 257 -7.73 30.33 -7.75
N ILE A 258 -8.54 29.89 -6.80
CA ILE A 258 -9.46 28.75 -6.98
C ILE A 258 -10.45 29.00 -8.11
N MET A 259 -10.97 30.21 -8.23
CA MET A 259 -11.91 30.59 -9.30
C MET A 259 -11.26 30.60 -10.69
N THR A 260 -9.93 30.73 -10.80
CA THR A 260 -9.23 30.65 -12.10
C THR A 260 -9.00 29.22 -12.60
N LEU A 261 -9.16 28.21 -11.73
CA LEU A 261 -8.93 26.81 -12.10
C LEU A 261 -10.04 26.23 -12.99
N PHE A 262 -11.21 26.86 -13.01
CA PHE A 262 -12.40 26.33 -13.67
C PHE A 262 -13.16 27.45 -14.41
N SER A 263 -13.63 27.18 -15.62
CA SER A 263 -14.32 28.17 -16.47
C SER A 263 -15.80 28.36 -16.14
N ASP A 264 -16.48 27.29 -15.72
CA ASP A 264 -17.95 27.22 -15.65
C ASP A 264 -18.43 26.87 -14.23
N VAL A 265 -18.11 27.72 -13.25
CA VAL A 265 -18.48 27.48 -11.85
C VAL A 265 -19.30 28.63 -11.28
N GLY A 266 -20.47 28.30 -10.72
CA GLY A 266 -21.46 29.28 -10.29
C GLY A 266 -21.17 29.92 -8.93
N SER A 267 -20.29 29.31 -8.12
CA SER A 267 -19.92 29.83 -6.80
C SER A 267 -18.50 29.47 -6.37
N GLU A 268 -17.94 30.28 -5.46
CA GLU A 268 -16.63 30.00 -4.86
C GLU A 268 -16.59 28.65 -4.13
N ASN A 269 -17.62 28.35 -3.35
CA ASN A 269 -17.70 27.09 -2.61
C ASN A 269 -17.67 25.89 -3.55
N GLU A 270 -18.39 25.97 -4.66
CA GLU A 270 -18.38 24.93 -5.69
C GLU A 270 -16.98 24.75 -6.30
N ALA A 271 -16.31 25.83 -6.68
CA ALA A 271 -14.95 25.77 -7.23
C ALA A 271 -13.96 25.16 -6.23
N ARG A 272 -14.08 25.53 -4.96
CA ARG A 272 -13.24 25.00 -3.87
C ARG A 272 -13.42 23.50 -3.70
N PHE A 273 -14.65 23.01 -3.60
CA PHE A 273 -14.89 21.58 -3.43
C PHE A 273 -14.59 20.77 -4.71
N LEU A 274 -14.69 21.36 -5.90
CA LEU A 274 -14.18 20.73 -7.12
C LEU A 274 -12.66 20.56 -7.06
N ALA A 275 -11.91 21.59 -6.63
CA ALA A 275 -10.46 21.50 -6.46
C ALA A 275 -10.06 20.45 -5.39
N VAL A 276 -10.81 20.33 -4.29
CA VAL A 276 -10.59 19.30 -3.26
C VAL A 276 -10.88 17.89 -3.79
N THR A 277 -11.87 17.73 -4.67
CA THR A 277 -12.24 16.42 -5.24
C THR A 277 -11.28 15.97 -6.34
N LEU A 278 -10.67 16.92 -7.05
CA LEU A 278 -9.81 16.67 -8.21
C LEU A 278 -8.69 15.63 -7.96
N PRO A 279 -7.86 15.70 -6.89
CA PRO A 279 -6.80 14.70 -6.70
C PRO A 279 -7.35 13.28 -6.47
N ILE A 280 -8.50 13.12 -5.80
CA ILE A 280 -9.17 11.80 -5.65
C ILE A 280 -9.62 11.27 -7.01
N PHE A 281 -10.18 12.14 -7.85
CA PHE A 281 -10.58 11.79 -9.22
C PHE A 281 -9.38 11.37 -10.07
N LEU A 282 -8.32 12.18 -10.10
CA LEU A 282 -7.11 11.89 -10.87
C LEU A 282 -6.44 10.59 -10.43
N SER A 283 -6.39 10.31 -9.13
CA SER A 283 -5.88 9.03 -8.63
C SER A 283 -6.76 7.84 -9.04
N GLY A 284 -8.09 8.02 -9.08
CA GLY A 284 -9.03 7.01 -9.61
C GLY A 284 -8.80 6.71 -11.10
N VAL A 285 -8.60 7.75 -11.92
CA VAL A 285 -8.23 7.61 -13.33
C VAL A 285 -6.86 6.93 -13.47
N GLY A 286 -5.88 7.33 -12.66
CA GLY A 286 -4.55 6.72 -12.64
C GLY A 286 -4.60 5.23 -12.29
N LEU A 287 -5.47 4.81 -11.37
CA LEU A 287 -5.70 3.40 -11.06
C LEU A 287 -6.29 2.65 -12.28
N ALA A 288 -7.28 3.22 -12.97
CA ALA A 288 -7.86 2.61 -14.16
C ALA A 288 -6.83 2.45 -15.29
N VAL A 289 -6.03 3.49 -15.55
CA VAL A 289 -4.91 3.44 -16.51
C VAL A 289 -3.90 2.37 -16.11
N SER A 290 -3.55 2.29 -14.81
CA SER A 290 -2.61 1.28 -14.30
C SER A 290 -3.12 -0.15 -14.56
N ILE A 291 -4.41 -0.41 -14.37
CA ILE A 291 -5.03 -1.71 -14.68
C ILE A 291 -4.86 -2.03 -16.17
N VAL A 292 -5.17 -1.07 -17.06
CA VAL A 292 -5.00 -1.25 -18.52
C VAL A 292 -3.54 -1.55 -18.86
N CYS A 293 -2.58 -0.82 -18.29
CA CYS A 293 -1.15 -1.04 -18.50
C CYS A 293 -0.70 -2.45 -18.07
N ILE A 294 -1.21 -2.98 -16.94
CA ILE A 294 -0.91 -4.35 -16.50
C ILE A 294 -1.38 -5.37 -17.55
N PHE A 295 -2.56 -5.17 -18.15
CA PHE A 295 -3.05 -6.06 -19.21
C PHE A 295 -2.28 -5.90 -20.53
N ILE A 296 -1.85 -4.68 -20.88
CA ILE A 296 -0.99 -4.44 -22.05
C ILE A 296 0.35 -5.16 -21.89
N ALA A 297 1.01 -5.05 -20.73
CA ALA A 297 2.26 -5.74 -20.45
C ALA A 297 2.14 -7.27 -20.65
N ARG A 298 0.97 -7.82 -20.37
CA ARG A 298 0.64 -9.23 -20.63
C ARG A 298 0.43 -9.54 -22.11
N MET A 299 -0.17 -8.64 -22.88
CA MET A 299 -0.37 -8.82 -24.33
C MET A 299 0.94 -8.75 -25.11
N LEU A 300 1.91 -7.95 -24.63
CA LEU A 300 3.24 -7.79 -25.23
C LEU A 300 4.21 -8.94 -24.95
N ARG A 301 3.71 -10.07 -24.44
CA ARG A 301 4.48 -11.28 -24.09
C ARG A 301 4.91 -12.10 -25.34
N GLY A 302 5.13 -11.41 -26.47
CA GLY A 302 5.68 -11.98 -27.70
C GLY A 302 7.15 -12.36 -27.56
#